data_AF-A0A8J4WSJ8-F1
#
_entry.id   AF-A0A8J4WSJ8-F1
#
_cell.length_a   1.000
_cell.length_b   1.000
_cell.length_c   1.000
_cell.angle_alpha   90.00
_cell.angle_beta   90.00
_cell.angle_gamma   90.00
#
_symmetry.space_group_name_H-M   'P 1'
#
loop_
_entity.id
_entity.type
_entity.pdbx_description
1 polymer ?
#
loop_
_entity_poly.entity_id
_entity_poly.type
_entity_poly.pdbx_seq_one_letter_code
_entity_poly.pdbx_strand_id
1 'polypeptide(L)'
;MLISPSSMPYPSRTASEPPDELLEKVVRRLQITGEMMRLTAYTPGRLSELGWCERVMELCREYIRNHSASGPCIKTGAPKGSTDLCEPSDVSVDAIVQEVTPQARLWVPNELYIELKSRIMEFIGEQQLD
;
A
#
# COMPACT_ATOMS: atom_id res chain seq x y z
N MET A 1 -27.41 35.10 -23.28
CA MET A 1 -25.94 35.04 -23.29
C MET A 1 -25.53 33.81 -22.50
N LEU A 2 -24.93 32.82 -23.15
CA LEU A 2 -24.46 31.58 -22.52
C LEU A 2 -23.08 31.84 -21.94
N ILE A 3 -22.95 31.72 -20.62
CA ILE A 3 -21.66 31.86 -19.92
C ILE A 3 -20.85 30.60 -20.23
N SER A 4 -19.63 30.78 -20.76
CA SER A 4 -18.75 29.67 -21.12
C SER A 4 -18.28 28.93 -19.86
N PRO A 5 -18.25 27.58 -19.83
CA PRO A 5 -17.79 26.83 -18.66
C PRO A 5 -16.32 27.14 -18.28
N SER A 6 -15.55 27.70 -19.21
CA SER A 6 -14.17 28.21 -19.00
C SER A 6 -14.08 29.55 -18.25
N SER A 7 -15.22 30.20 -17.95
CA SER A 7 -15.28 31.44 -17.14
C SER A 7 -15.72 31.22 -15.69
N MET A 8 -15.88 29.97 -15.25
CA MET A 8 -16.00 29.69 -13.82
C MET A 8 -14.62 29.79 -13.15
N PRO A 9 -14.44 30.61 -12.11
CA PRO A 9 -13.33 30.40 -11.19
C PRO A 9 -13.55 29.02 -10.57
N TYR A 10 -12.84 28.02 -11.07
CA TYR A 10 -12.69 26.78 -10.34
C TYR A 10 -12.22 27.17 -8.94
N PRO A 11 -12.85 26.65 -7.86
CA PRO A 11 -12.38 26.90 -6.52
C PRO A 11 -10.91 26.51 -6.48
N SER A 12 -10.06 27.54 -6.45
CA SER A 12 -8.63 27.40 -6.38
C SER A 12 -8.34 26.76 -5.04
N ARG A 13 -7.73 25.57 -5.07
CA ARG A 13 -7.08 24.87 -3.95
C ARG A 13 -7.89 24.92 -2.65
N THR A 14 -8.58 23.82 -2.33
CA THR A 14 -9.28 23.62 -1.04
C THR A 14 -8.43 24.18 0.11
N ALA A 15 -8.99 25.09 0.90
CA ALA A 15 -8.34 25.84 1.97
C ALA A 15 -7.84 24.98 3.17
N SER A 16 -7.58 23.69 2.97
CA SER A 16 -7.36 22.68 4.01
C SER A 16 -6.04 21.91 3.89
N GLU A 17 -5.22 22.18 2.86
CA GLU A 17 -3.87 21.58 2.80
C GLU A 17 -2.91 22.37 3.69
N PRO A 18 -2.19 21.73 4.63
CA PRO A 18 -1.20 22.41 5.44
C PRO A 18 -0.05 22.94 4.56
N PRO A 19 0.59 24.07 4.93
CA PRO A 19 1.76 24.57 4.22
C PRO A 19 2.89 23.54 4.16
N ASP A 20 3.63 23.50 3.05
CA ASP A 20 4.75 22.56 2.88
C ASP A 20 5.81 22.69 3.99
N GLU A 21 6.05 23.90 4.48
CA GLU A 21 6.95 24.17 5.60
C GLU A 21 6.50 23.49 6.90
N LEU A 22 5.19 23.44 7.15
CA LEU A 22 4.62 22.78 8.32
C LEU A 22 4.78 21.26 8.19
N LEU A 23 4.51 20.70 7.01
CA LEU A 23 4.73 19.28 6.72
C LEU A 23 6.20 18.90 6.94
N GLU A 24 7.13 19.70 6.44
CA GLU A 24 8.56 19.46 6.60
C GLU A 24 8.98 19.53 8.08
N LYS A 25 8.48 20.52 8.82
CA LYS A 25 8.71 20.63 10.28
C LYS A 25 8.24 19.38 11.02
N VAL A 26 7.04 18.88 10.71
CA VAL A 26 6.49 17.65 11.31
C VAL A 26 7.35 16.43 10.95
N VAL A 27 7.68 16.24 9.68
CA VAL A 27 8.51 15.11 9.22
C VAL A 27 9.89 15.13 9.89
N ARG A 28 10.57 16.27 9.93
CA ARG A 28 11.87 16.42 10.62
C ARG A 28 11.74 16.07 12.10
N ARG A 29 10.67 16.50 12.77
CA ARG A 29 10.44 16.19 14.19
C ARG A 29 10.19 14.70 14.41
N LEU A 30 9.34 14.06 13.60
CA LEU A 30 9.11 12.61 13.64
C LEU A 30 10.43 11.81 13.47
N GLN A 31 11.32 12.28 12.60
CA GLN A 31 12.62 11.64 12.39
C GLN A 31 13.56 11.79 13.58
N ILE A 32 13.75 13.02 14.09
CA ILE A 32 14.71 13.31 15.17
C ILE A 32 14.30 12.67 16.50
N THR A 33 13.00 12.55 16.79
CA THR A 33 12.50 11.91 18.02
C THR A 33 12.44 10.39 17.93
N GLY A 34 12.72 9.83 16.75
CA GLY A 34 12.57 8.39 16.45
C GLY A 34 11.13 7.92 16.32
N GLU A 35 10.13 8.82 16.35
CA GLU A 35 8.72 8.45 16.20
C GLU A 35 8.43 7.85 14.81
N MET A 36 9.08 8.35 13.76
CA MET A 36 9.01 7.77 12.42
C MET A 36 9.41 6.28 12.42
N MET A 37 10.48 5.93 13.15
CA MET A 37 10.93 4.54 13.29
C MET A 37 9.92 3.70 14.07
N ARG A 38 9.34 4.23 15.15
CA ARG A 38 8.30 3.54 15.93
C ARG A 38 7.05 3.26 15.10
N LEU A 39 6.56 4.24 14.35
CA LEU A 39 5.41 4.08 13.45
C LEU A 39 5.70 3.06 12.32
N THR A 40 6.91 3.13 11.76
CA THR A 40 7.36 2.17 10.72
C THR A 40 7.42 0.75 11.28
N ALA A 41 7.95 0.56 12.50
CA ALA A 41 8.05 -0.75 13.14
C ALA A 41 6.68 -1.30 13.60
N TYR A 42 5.74 -0.41 13.96
CA TYR A 42 4.39 -0.78 14.35
C TYR A 42 3.57 -1.32 13.18
N THR A 43 3.74 -0.75 11.99
CA THR A 43 2.88 -0.98 10.83
C THR A 43 2.81 -2.46 10.39
N PRO A 44 3.93 -3.20 10.22
CA PRO A 44 3.88 -4.60 9.81
C PRO A 44 3.15 -5.52 10.80
N GLY A 45 3.37 -5.34 12.10
CA GLY A 45 2.70 -6.11 13.14
C GLY A 45 1.19 -5.87 13.09
N ARG A 46 0.78 -4.61 12.98
CA ARG A 46 -0.64 -4.25 12.91
C ARG A 46 -1.31 -4.73 11.62
N LEU A 47 -0.63 -4.66 10.47
CA LEU A 47 -1.12 -5.25 9.23
C LEU A 47 -1.36 -6.75 9.35
N SER A 48 -0.47 -7.47 10.04
CA SER A 48 -0.64 -8.90 10.30
C SER A 48 -1.84 -9.17 11.21
N GLU A 49 -2.01 -8.42 12.30
CA GLU A 49 -3.16 -8.55 13.20
C GLU A 49 -4.50 -8.30 12.51
N LEU A 50 -4.53 -7.39 11.54
CA LEU A 50 -5.72 -7.05 10.75
C LEU A 50 -5.92 -7.98 9.53
N GLY A 51 -5.15 -9.06 9.44
CA GLY A 51 -5.28 -10.08 8.39
C GLY A 51 -4.87 -9.61 6.99
N TRP A 52 -4.09 -8.53 6.88
CA TRP A 52 -3.64 -8.03 5.58
C TRP A 52 -2.57 -8.94 4.97
N CYS A 53 -1.62 -9.42 5.77
CA CYS A 53 -0.52 -10.28 5.32
C CYS A 53 -1.04 -11.58 4.68
N GLU A 54 -2.04 -12.21 5.28
CA GLU A 54 -2.68 -13.43 4.82
C GLU A 54 -3.41 -13.20 3.49
N ARG A 55 -4.13 -12.07 3.37
CA ARG A 55 -4.81 -11.69 2.12
C ARG A 55 -3.82 -11.47 0.98
N VAL A 56 -2.71 -10.76 1.23
CA VAL A 56 -1.66 -10.54 0.23
C VAL A 56 -0.96 -11.85 -0.14
N MET A 57 -0.73 -12.74 0.83
CA MET A 57 -0.15 -14.05 0.55
C MET A 57 -1.04 -14.89 -0.36
N GLU A 58 -2.37 -14.85 -0.17
CA GLU A 58 -3.28 -15.55 -1.08
C GLU A 58 -3.29 -14.94 -2.48
N LEU A 59 -3.19 -13.61 -2.63
CA LEU A 59 -2.99 -12.97 -3.94
C LEU A 59 -1.72 -13.46 -4.64
N CYS A 60 -0.60 -13.56 -3.92
CA CYS A 60 0.64 -14.10 -4.48
C CYS A 60 0.47 -15.56 -4.93
N ARG A 61 -0.21 -16.38 -4.13
CA ARG A 61 -0.49 -17.79 -4.49
C ARG A 61 -1.38 -17.90 -5.72
N GLU A 62 -2.40 -17.06 -5.81
CA GLU A 62 -3.29 -17.00 -6.97
C GLU A 62 -2.53 -16.57 -8.23
N TYR A 63 -1.66 -15.56 -8.13
CA TYR A 63 -0.80 -15.16 -9.23
C TYR A 63 0.07 -16.31 -9.72
N ILE A 64 0.78 -17.00 -8.81
CA ILE A 64 1.63 -18.14 -9.16
C ILE A 64 0.79 -19.23 -9.83
N ARG A 65 -0.39 -19.56 -9.28
CA ARG A 65 -1.29 -20.57 -9.84
C ARG A 65 -1.75 -20.24 -11.26
N ASN A 66 -1.95 -18.95 -11.56
CA ASN A 66 -2.42 -18.48 -12.86
C ASN A 66 -1.30 -18.28 -13.89
N HIS A 67 -0.04 -18.18 -13.45
CA HIS A 67 1.11 -17.86 -14.31
C HIS A 67 2.19 -18.94 -14.32
N SER A 68 1.93 -20.09 -13.72
CA SER A 68 2.85 -21.23 -13.71
C SER A 68 2.13 -22.55 -13.97
N ALA A 69 2.92 -23.60 -14.13
CA ALA A 69 2.43 -24.96 -14.27
C ALA A 69 1.79 -25.56 -12.98
N SER A 70 1.37 -24.73 -12.03
CA SER A 70 0.61 -25.15 -10.82
C SER A 70 -0.90 -24.92 -10.90
N GLY A 71 -1.41 -24.47 -12.04
CA GLY A 71 -2.83 -24.24 -12.26
C GLY A 71 -3.70 -25.50 -12.10
N PRO A 72 -5.00 -25.34 -11.76
CA PRO A 72 -5.92 -26.46 -11.51
C PRO A 72 -6.15 -27.41 -12.71
N CYS A 73 -5.69 -27.05 -13.92
CA CYS A 73 -5.80 -27.88 -15.12
C CYS A 73 -4.57 -28.76 -15.39
N ILE A 74 -3.53 -28.73 -14.55
CA ILE A 74 -2.30 -29.48 -14.79
C ILE A 74 -2.34 -30.82 -14.05
N LYS A 75 -2.28 -31.92 -14.83
CA LYS A 75 -2.20 -33.28 -14.28
C LYS A 75 -0.83 -33.47 -13.63
N THR A 76 -0.81 -33.81 -12.34
CA THR A 76 0.42 -34.19 -11.63
C THR A 76 1.12 -35.34 -12.36
N GLY A 77 2.41 -35.17 -12.68
CA GLY A 77 3.23 -36.16 -13.39
C GLY A 77 3.40 -35.93 -14.90
N ALA A 78 2.94 -34.80 -15.44
CA ALA A 78 3.26 -34.41 -16.81
C ALA A 78 4.77 -34.14 -16.97
N PRO A 79 5.43 -34.60 -18.06
CA PRO A 79 6.86 -34.37 -18.27
C PRO A 79 7.18 -32.87 -18.38
N LYS A 80 8.37 -32.47 -17.90
CA LYS A 80 8.89 -31.11 -18.05
C LYS A 80 8.82 -30.67 -19.52
N GLY A 81 8.18 -29.53 -19.79
CA GLY A 81 7.97 -29.00 -21.15
C GLY A 81 6.69 -29.45 -21.85
N SER A 82 5.75 -30.09 -21.14
CA SER A 82 4.43 -30.45 -21.69
C SER A 82 3.44 -29.27 -21.76
N THR A 83 3.77 -28.15 -21.13
CA THR A 83 3.03 -26.88 -21.15
C THR A 83 4.00 -25.73 -21.39
N ASP A 84 3.60 -24.72 -22.16
CA ASP A 84 4.41 -23.50 -22.41
C ASP A 84 4.62 -22.61 -21.17
N LEU A 85 4.23 -23.09 -19.98
CA LEU A 85 4.28 -22.39 -18.71
C LEU A 85 5.48 -22.83 -17.87
N CYS A 86 6.06 -21.90 -17.13
CA CYS A 86 7.21 -22.16 -16.24
C CYS A 86 6.79 -22.91 -14.97
N GLU A 87 7.76 -23.54 -14.30
CA GLU A 87 7.53 -24.12 -12.98
C GLU A 87 7.20 -23.03 -11.94
N PRO A 88 6.42 -23.32 -10.89
CA PRO A 88 6.08 -22.34 -9.86
C PRO A 88 7.31 -21.70 -9.18
N SER A 89 8.41 -22.45 -9.07
CA SER A 89 9.69 -21.97 -8.54
C SER A 89 10.38 -20.96 -9.43
N ASP A 90 10.04 -20.93 -10.72
CA ASP A 90 10.71 -20.13 -11.74
C ASP A 90 9.94 -18.83 -12.04
N VAL A 91 8.81 -18.61 -11.36
CA VAL A 91 8.06 -17.35 -11.43
C VAL A 91 8.90 -16.23 -10.83
N SER A 92 9.07 -15.14 -11.59
CA SER A 92 9.84 -13.98 -11.14
C SER A 92 9.16 -13.28 -9.96
N VAL A 93 9.92 -13.07 -8.88
CA VAL A 93 9.48 -12.31 -7.71
C VAL A 93 9.11 -10.88 -8.10
N ASP A 94 9.89 -10.24 -8.98
CA ASP A 94 9.61 -8.87 -9.42
C ASP A 94 8.27 -8.78 -10.16
N ALA A 95 7.94 -9.78 -10.97
CA ALA A 95 6.65 -9.84 -11.67
C ALA A 95 5.48 -9.99 -10.68
N ILE A 96 5.63 -10.86 -9.66
CA ILE A 96 4.64 -10.99 -8.59
C ILE A 96 4.44 -9.66 -7.86
N VAL A 97 5.55 -9.00 -7.47
CA VAL A 97 5.49 -7.72 -6.76
C VAL A 97 4.81 -6.65 -7.61
N GLN A 98 5.17 -6.55 -8.90
CA GLN A 98 4.55 -5.58 -9.81
C GLN A 98 3.04 -5.78 -9.93
N GLU A 99 2.57 -7.02 -10.03
CA GLU A 99 1.14 -7.31 -10.20
C GLU A 99 0.36 -7.19 -8.89
N VAL A 100 0.90 -7.71 -7.78
CA VAL A 100 0.18 -7.79 -6.50
C VAL A 100 0.14 -6.45 -5.77
N THR A 101 1.18 -5.61 -5.90
CA THR A 101 1.30 -4.38 -5.10
C THR A 101 0.12 -3.41 -5.26
N PRO A 102 -0.38 -3.11 -6.48
CA PRO A 102 -1.55 -2.24 -6.63
C PRO A 102 -2.77 -2.71 -5.84
N GLN A 103 -3.08 -4.01 -5.91
CA GLN A 103 -4.20 -4.60 -5.18
C GLN A 103 -3.96 -4.64 -3.68
N ALA A 104 -2.75 -5.01 -3.25
CA ALA A 104 -2.38 -5.04 -1.84
C ALA A 104 -2.51 -3.67 -1.17
N ARG A 105 -2.17 -2.57 -1.88
CA ARG A 105 -2.35 -1.19 -1.39
C ARG A 105 -3.82 -0.82 -1.16
N LEU A 106 -4.73 -1.28 -2.03
CA LEU A 106 -6.17 -1.04 -1.88
C LEU A 106 -6.76 -1.78 -0.68
N TRP A 107 -6.13 -2.87 -0.25
CA TRP A 107 -6.60 -3.71 0.85
C TRP A 107 -6.08 -3.30 2.22
N VAL A 108 -5.22 -2.28 2.29
CA VAL A 108 -4.75 -1.73 3.56
C VAL A 108 -5.97 -1.33 4.40
N PRO A 109 -6.15 -1.91 5.60
CA PRO A 109 -7.34 -1.66 6.43
C PRO A 109 -7.47 -0.19 6.82
N ASN A 110 -8.70 0.33 6.85
CA ASN A 110 -8.96 1.72 7.23
C ASN A 110 -8.64 1.96 8.71
N GLU A 111 -8.77 0.93 9.54
CA GLU A 111 -8.43 0.91 10.96
C GLU A 111 -6.98 1.32 11.18
N LEU A 112 -6.05 0.80 10.38
CA LEU A 112 -4.63 1.16 10.45
C LEU A 112 -4.42 2.64 10.13
N TYR A 113 -5.10 3.17 9.09
CA TYR A 113 -5.00 4.59 8.74
C TYR A 113 -5.51 5.49 9.86
N ILE A 114 -6.64 5.13 10.49
CA ILE A 114 -7.21 5.87 11.62
C ILE A 114 -6.23 5.86 12.80
N GLU A 115 -5.68 4.69 13.15
CA GLU A 115 -4.74 4.54 14.26
C GLU A 115 -3.44 5.33 14.04
N LEU A 116 -2.83 5.21 12.86
CA LEU A 116 -1.62 5.96 12.50
C LEU A 116 -1.89 7.47 12.50
N LYS A 117 -3.03 7.90 11.94
CA LYS A 117 -3.42 9.31 11.96
C LYS A 117 -3.57 9.82 13.39
N SER A 118 -4.26 9.07 14.27
CA SER A 118 -4.42 9.46 15.68
C SER A 118 -3.07 9.67 16.35
N ARG A 119 -2.16 8.70 16.22
CA ARG A 119 -0.82 8.78 16.81
C ARG A 119 0.00 9.95 16.29
N ILE A 120 -0.07 10.23 14.98
CA ILE A 120 0.63 11.39 14.39
C ILE A 120 0.04 12.70 14.92
N MET A 121 -1.30 12.81 15.02
CA MET A 121 -1.95 14.01 15.56
C MET A 121 -1.65 14.22 17.04
N GLU A 122 -1.65 13.15 17.84
CA GLU A 122 -1.22 13.17 19.25
C GLU A 122 0.23 13.65 19.37
N PHE A 123 1.13 13.10 18.56
CA PHE A 123 2.53 13.54 18.51
C PHE A 123 2.66 15.03 18.14
N ILE A 124 1.93 15.51 17.13
CA ILE A 124 1.94 16.92 16.72
C ILE A 124 1.53 17.83 17.90
N GLY A 125 0.47 17.47 18.63
CA GLY A 125 0.01 18.21 19.81
C GLY A 125 1.02 18.19 20.96
N GLU A 126 1.61 17.03 21.27
CA GLU A 126 2.64 16.90 22.31
C GLU A 126 3.90 17.71 21.99
N GLN A 127 4.28 17.77 20.71
CA GLN A 127 5.44 18.51 20.25
C GLN A 127 5.14 20.01 19.99
N GLN A 128 3.91 20.47 20.20
CA GLN A 128 3.46 21.85 19.97
C GLN A 128 3.79 22.31 18.54
N LEU A 129 3.45 21.47 17.55
CA LEU A 129 3.74 21.69 16.13
C LEU A 129 2.59 22.31 15.35
N ASP A 130 1.64 22.98 16.03
CA ASP A 130 0.48 23.65 15.43
C ASP A 130 0.83 24.85 14.52
#